data_AF-A0A1B7UWQ6-F1
#
_entry.id   AF-A0A1B7UWQ6-F1
#
_cell.length_a   1.000
_cell.length_b   1.000
_cell.length_c   1.000
_cell.angle_alpha   90.00
_cell.angle_beta   90.00
_cell.angle_gamma   90.00
#
_symmetry.space_group_name_H-M   'P 1'
#
loop_
_entity.id
_entity.type
_entity.pdbx_description
1 polymer ?
#
loop_
_entity_poly.entity_id
_entity_poly.type
_entity_poly.pdbx_seq_one_letter_code
_entity_poly.pdbx_strand_id
1 'polypeptide(L)'
;MKQDKEKQMKQKNNPAQILKDKQDKLNWQNFNFLENMLVFATMRTMPGRNAPQESGVHFRITLDSQNDAICILFKIDRDHCKNDPLIRGEKVKRADYMSLYIDSKSCICTIIEMKGKSSDELKHGIEQILELRDILKSEISDHLPTKLKIKFQGILLTPFTSRVPKKEIAEEALKGFIILPIQYKNKAELYPYVSKLNEWTDKYNHQEITESNTLFIEEILTTRALPKRIQDEYYSKNFSNGQDREGIYINYLLSNDINHVTLVSNRQFIKINIKESEDKGKIEKELKLLNLINRLAIKFSNNQISNYDN
;
A
#
# COMPACT_ATOMS: atom_id res chain seq x y z
N MET A 1 -27.09 49.14 17.59
CA MET A 1 -27.74 47.81 17.59
C MET A 1 -27.59 47.18 16.22
N LYS A 2 -27.24 45.88 16.19
CA LYS A 2 -26.99 44.96 15.05
C LYS A 2 -25.56 45.00 14.50
N GLN A 3 -24.59 44.33 15.13
CA GLN A 3 -24.23 42.89 15.03
C GLN A 3 -23.73 42.46 13.64
N ASP A 4 -22.40 42.38 13.54
CA ASP A 4 -21.57 41.24 13.10
C ASP A 4 -22.19 40.24 12.11
N LYS A 5 -21.64 40.25 10.90
CA LYS A 5 -21.46 39.04 10.09
C LYS A 5 -20.09 39.06 9.41
N GLU A 6 -19.04 38.93 10.22
CA GLU A 6 -17.82 38.26 9.76
C GLU A 6 -18.21 36.81 9.42
N LYS A 7 -18.54 36.58 8.14
CA LYS A 7 -18.58 35.22 7.60
C LYS A 7 -17.14 34.73 7.55
N GLN A 8 -16.67 34.14 8.64
CA GLN A 8 -15.60 33.16 8.62
C GLN A 8 -15.98 32.07 7.61
N MET A 9 -15.43 32.15 6.40
CA MET A 9 -15.33 31.00 5.51
C MET A 9 -14.35 30.01 6.15
N LYS A 10 -14.85 29.20 7.08
CA LYS A 10 -14.28 27.87 7.30
C LYS A 10 -14.54 27.10 6.01
N GLN A 11 -13.63 27.18 5.05
CA GLN A 11 -13.49 26.13 4.04
C GLN A 11 -13.26 24.85 4.83
N LYS A 12 -14.33 24.05 4.99
CA LYS A 12 -14.19 22.66 5.39
C LYS A 12 -13.33 22.03 4.30
N ASN A 13 -12.08 21.70 4.65
CA ASN A 13 -11.23 20.82 3.88
C ASN A 13 -11.98 19.50 3.67
N ASN A 14 -12.79 19.43 2.62
CA ASN A 14 -13.43 18.19 2.23
C ASN A 14 -12.31 17.32 1.65
N PRO A 15 -11.98 16.17 2.27
CA PRO A 15 -10.94 15.28 1.75
C PRO A 15 -11.21 14.93 0.28
N ALA A 16 -12.49 14.81 -0.11
CA ALA A 16 -12.90 14.56 -1.49
C ALA A 16 -12.54 15.69 -2.48
N GLN A 17 -12.51 16.96 -2.02
CA GLN A 17 -12.13 18.11 -2.84
C GLN A 17 -10.61 18.18 -2.99
N ILE A 18 -9.88 17.99 -1.88
CA ILE A 18 -8.42 17.81 -1.86
C ILE A 18 -8.02 16.61 -2.75
N LEU A 19 -8.83 15.56 -2.84
CA LEU A 19 -8.62 14.40 -3.70
C LEU A 19 -8.88 14.68 -5.19
N LYS A 20 -9.84 15.55 -5.53
CA LYS A 20 -10.13 15.96 -6.92
C LYS A 20 -9.07 16.89 -7.48
N ASP A 21 -8.63 17.87 -6.69
CA ASP A 21 -7.60 18.84 -7.10
C ASP A 21 -6.19 18.18 -7.19
N LYS A 22 -6.06 16.92 -6.75
CA LYS A 22 -4.85 16.10 -6.81
C LYS A 22 -4.61 15.39 -8.14
N GLN A 23 -5.54 15.35 -9.10
CA GLN A 23 -5.35 14.56 -10.33
C GLN A 23 -4.57 15.29 -11.45
N ASP A 24 -4.56 16.62 -11.51
CA ASP A 24 -4.20 17.30 -12.76
C ASP A 24 -2.72 17.70 -12.97
N LYS A 25 -1.83 17.52 -11.99
CA LYS A 25 -0.36 17.72 -12.18
C LYS A 25 0.47 16.83 -11.25
N LEU A 26 0.16 15.55 -11.21
CA LEU A 26 0.93 14.60 -10.40
C LEU A 26 2.33 14.42 -10.98
N ASN A 27 3.37 14.67 -10.18
CA ASN A 27 4.76 14.55 -10.60
C ASN A 27 5.29 13.13 -10.31
N TRP A 28 4.62 12.12 -10.85
CA TRP A 28 4.92 10.70 -10.62
C TRP A 28 6.36 10.32 -11.01
N GLN A 29 6.95 11.05 -11.96
CA GLN A 29 8.33 10.83 -12.40
C GLN A 29 9.34 11.08 -11.27
N ASN A 30 8.98 11.90 -10.28
CA ASN A 30 9.81 12.20 -9.12
C ASN A 30 9.77 11.11 -8.05
N PHE A 31 8.81 10.19 -8.10
CA PHE A 31 8.66 9.10 -7.15
C PHE A 31 9.23 7.79 -7.72
N ASN A 32 9.88 6.99 -6.87
CA ASN A 32 10.27 5.61 -7.19
C ASN A 32 9.05 4.67 -7.14
N PHE A 33 9.26 3.37 -7.36
CA PHE A 33 8.16 2.40 -7.40
C PHE A 33 7.38 2.34 -6.09
N LEU A 34 8.07 2.13 -4.95
CA LEU A 34 7.43 1.99 -3.64
C LEU A 34 6.70 3.27 -3.21
N GLU A 35 7.28 4.42 -3.51
CA GLU A 35 6.61 5.71 -3.30
C GLU A 35 5.37 5.85 -4.17
N ASN A 36 5.46 5.49 -5.46
CA ASN A 36 4.30 5.51 -6.35
C ASN A 36 3.19 4.57 -5.85
N MET A 37 3.53 3.43 -5.25
CA MET A 37 2.55 2.55 -4.61
C MET A 37 1.80 3.27 -3.49
N LEU A 38 2.54 3.80 -2.51
CA LEU A 38 1.98 4.43 -1.32
C LEU A 38 1.17 5.69 -1.66
N VAL A 39 1.67 6.51 -2.58
CA VAL A 39 1.05 7.79 -2.91
C VAL A 39 -0.11 7.59 -3.89
N PHE A 40 0.00 6.71 -4.89
CA PHE A 40 -0.95 6.70 -6.01
C PHE A 40 -1.63 5.36 -6.31
N ALA A 41 -1.11 4.23 -5.85
CA ALA A 41 -1.73 2.92 -6.09
C ALA A 41 -2.66 2.49 -4.96
N THR A 42 -2.53 3.09 -3.76
CA THR A 42 -3.37 2.78 -2.61
C THR A 42 -4.85 2.99 -2.90
N MET A 43 -5.67 1.97 -2.67
CA MET A 43 -7.11 2.03 -2.80
C MET A 43 -7.70 2.90 -1.67
N ARG A 44 -8.35 4.02 -2.04
CA ARG A 44 -8.73 5.09 -1.10
C ARG A 44 -10.18 5.05 -0.61
N THR A 45 -10.98 4.05 -1.00
CA THR A 45 -12.41 3.97 -0.68
C THR A 45 -12.66 3.41 0.71
N MET A 46 -12.28 4.12 1.79
CA MET A 46 -12.33 3.62 3.18
C MET A 46 -13.60 2.81 3.48
N PRO A 47 -13.46 1.54 3.91
CA PRO A 47 -12.22 0.91 4.41
C PRO A 47 -11.19 0.51 3.33
N GLY A 48 -11.44 0.80 2.06
CA GLY A 48 -10.45 0.84 0.96
C GLY A 48 -10.07 -0.54 0.44
N ARG A 49 -10.57 -1.59 1.09
CA ARG A 49 -10.20 -2.98 0.89
C ARG A 49 -11.19 -3.73 0.00
N ASN A 50 -11.76 -3.04 -0.98
CA ASN A 50 -12.71 -3.60 -1.93
C ASN A 50 -12.16 -3.39 -3.35
N ALA A 51 -11.93 -4.45 -4.10
CA ALA A 51 -11.69 -4.32 -5.53
C ALA A 51 -13.03 -3.99 -6.21
N PRO A 52 -13.08 -3.00 -7.12
CA PRO A 52 -14.27 -2.75 -7.94
C PRO A 52 -14.63 -4.00 -8.75
N GLN A 53 -15.89 -4.06 -9.21
CA GLN A 53 -16.32 -5.18 -10.03
C GLN A 53 -15.60 -5.12 -11.39
N GLU A 54 -14.62 -5.99 -11.55
CA GLU A 54 -13.84 -6.13 -12.78
C GLU A 54 -14.09 -7.54 -13.33
N SER A 55 -14.47 -7.63 -14.61
CA SER A 55 -14.73 -8.92 -15.27
C SER A 55 -15.74 -9.83 -14.55
N GLY A 56 -16.72 -9.25 -13.85
CA GLY A 56 -17.74 -9.98 -13.09
C GLY A 56 -17.28 -10.52 -11.72
N VAL A 57 -16.08 -10.12 -11.29
CA VAL A 57 -15.42 -10.57 -10.07
C VAL A 57 -15.39 -9.44 -9.06
N HIS A 58 -15.67 -9.75 -7.81
CA HIS A 58 -15.50 -8.81 -6.70
C HIS A 58 -14.83 -9.50 -5.52
N PHE A 59 -13.83 -8.87 -4.93
CA PHE A 59 -13.29 -9.30 -3.65
C PHE A 59 -13.23 -8.17 -2.64
N ARG A 60 -13.25 -8.56 -1.38
CA ARG A 60 -13.03 -7.69 -0.23
C ARG A 60 -12.01 -8.30 0.72
N ILE A 61 -11.41 -7.45 1.55
CA ILE A 61 -10.58 -7.85 2.69
C ILE A 61 -11.16 -7.17 3.94
N THR A 62 -11.94 -7.90 4.73
CA THR A 62 -12.46 -7.39 6.01
C THR A 62 -11.48 -7.74 7.12
N LEU A 63 -10.84 -6.74 7.74
CA LEU A 63 -9.99 -6.98 8.92
C LEU A 63 -10.86 -7.36 10.12
N ASP A 64 -10.42 -8.37 10.87
CA ASP A 64 -11.00 -8.78 12.15
C ASP A 64 -10.80 -7.69 13.21
N SER A 65 -11.88 -7.30 13.89
CA SER A 65 -11.92 -6.28 14.94
C SER A 65 -11.04 -6.57 16.17
N GLN A 66 -10.60 -7.81 16.34
CA GLN A 66 -9.68 -8.21 17.41
C GLN A 66 -8.21 -8.14 16.99
N ASN A 67 -7.92 -7.84 15.73
CA ASN A 67 -6.57 -7.92 15.19
C ASN A 67 -5.97 -6.54 14.95
N ASP A 68 -4.97 -6.19 15.76
CA ASP A 68 -4.17 -4.98 15.60
C ASP A 68 -3.19 -5.14 14.43
N ALA A 69 -3.66 -4.83 13.22
CA ALA A 69 -2.89 -4.95 12.00
C ALA A 69 -3.16 -3.79 11.03
N ILE A 70 -2.17 -3.50 10.20
CA ILE A 70 -2.30 -2.65 9.02
C ILE A 70 -2.64 -3.56 7.83
N CYS A 71 -3.65 -3.22 7.05
CA CYS A 71 -3.96 -3.91 5.80
C CYS A 71 -4.31 -2.94 4.66
N ILE A 72 -3.36 -2.74 3.75
CA ILE A 72 -3.52 -1.82 2.62
C ILE A 72 -3.72 -2.63 1.33
N LEU A 73 -4.69 -2.23 0.51
CA LEU A 73 -4.87 -2.76 -0.84
C LEU A 73 -4.37 -1.74 -1.87
N PHE A 74 -3.55 -2.20 -2.80
CA PHE A 74 -3.02 -1.42 -3.91
C PHE A 74 -3.60 -1.93 -5.22
N LYS A 75 -4.08 -1.04 -6.08
CA LYS A 75 -4.41 -1.34 -7.49
C LYS A 75 -3.14 -1.16 -8.32
N ILE A 76 -2.61 -2.27 -8.84
CA ILE A 76 -1.34 -2.30 -9.56
C ILE A 76 -1.58 -2.09 -11.06
N ASP A 77 -2.52 -2.83 -11.64
CA ASP A 77 -2.94 -2.57 -13.00
C ASP A 77 -3.88 -1.36 -13.03
N ARG A 78 -3.42 -0.27 -13.62
CA ARG A 78 -4.15 0.99 -13.74
C ARG A 78 -4.25 1.43 -15.18
N ASP A 79 -4.48 0.48 -16.08
CA ASP A 79 -4.53 0.59 -17.55
C ASP A 79 -5.21 1.84 -18.16
N HIS A 80 -6.03 2.57 -17.41
CA HIS A 80 -6.57 3.88 -17.80
C HIS A 80 -5.50 5.00 -17.85
N CYS A 81 -4.32 4.79 -17.26
CA CYS A 81 -3.20 5.72 -17.28
C CYS A 81 -2.25 5.39 -18.44
N LYS A 82 -2.49 5.95 -19.63
CA LYS A 82 -1.46 6.02 -20.67
C LYS A 82 -0.22 6.65 -20.04
N ASN A 83 0.89 5.89 -19.93
CA ASN A 83 2.09 6.20 -19.15
C ASN A 83 1.99 5.92 -17.63
N ASP A 84 1.47 4.75 -17.24
CA ASP A 84 1.53 4.31 -15.84
C ASP A 84 3.00 4.35 -15.32
N PRO A 85 3.30 5.21 -14.33
CA PRO A 85 4.66 5.42 -13.84
C PRO A 85 5.13 4.36 -12.85
N LEU A 86 4.22 3.51 -12.33
CA LEU A 86 4.52 2.39 -11.45
C LEU A 86 5.21 1.28 -12.25
N ILE A 87 4.66 0.91 -13.41
CA ILE A 87 5.27 -0.09 -14.29
C ILE A 87 5.47 0.52 -15.69
N ARG A 88 6.69 1.03 -15.93
CA ARG A 88 7.03 1.83 -17.11
C ARG A 88 7.34 1.03 -18.38
N GLY A 89 7.63 -0.27 -18.25
CA GLY A 89 7.93 -1.12 -19.40
C GLY A 89 6.65 -1.61 -20.09
N GLU A 90 6.51 -1.31 -21.38
CA GLU A 90 5.33 -1.74 -22.18
C GLU A 90 5.16 -3.27 -22.27
N LYS A 91 6.24 -4.02 -22.02
CA LYS A 91 6.25 -5.49 -22.05
C LYS A 91 6.14 -6.15 -20.68
N VAL A 92 6.13 -5.36 -19.60
CA VAL A 92 6.07 -5.88 -18.23
C VAL A 92 4.65 -6.32 -17.95
N LYS A 93 4.48 -7.58 -17.52
CA LYS A 93 3.17 -8.12 -17.17
C LYS A 93 2.79 -7.59 -15.80
N ARG A 94 1.57 -7.04 -15.70
CA ARG A 94 1.09 -6.34 -14.51
C ARG A 94 0.09 -7.22 -13.79
N ALA A 95 0.29 -7.46 -12.50
CA ALA A 95 -0.78 -8.04 -11.70
C ALA A 95 -1.89 -7.01 -11.44
N ASP A 96 -3.11 -7.44 -11.15
CA ASP A 96 -4.23 -6.54 -10.90
C ASP A 96 -4.06 -5.77 -9.57
N TYR A 97 -3.78 -6.49 -8.48
CA TYR A 97 -3.74 -5.93 -7.12
C TYR A 97 -2.59 -6.47 -6.27
N MET A 98 -2.26 -5.76 -5.19
CA MET A 98 -1.42 -6.25 -4.11
C MET A 98 -2.01 -5.86 -2.76
N SER A 99 -2.05 -6.78 -1.80
CA SER A 99 -2.33 -6.49 -0.41
C SER A 99 -1.04 -6.50 0.41
N LEU A 100 -0.88 -5.50 1.28
CA LEU A 100 0.15 -5.46 2.32
C LEU A 100 -0.52 -5.66 3.68
N TYR A 101 -0.15 -6.73 4.37
CA TYR A 101 -0.60 -7.03 5.73
C TYR A 101 0.58 -6.96 6.71
N ILE A 102 0.41 -6.21 7.80
CA ILE A 102 1.44 -6.05 8.84
C ILE A 102 0.79 -6.17 10.21
N ASP A 103 1.23 -7.15 11.01
CA ASP A 103 0.92 -7.27 12.42
C ASP A 103 2.22 -7.19 13.26
N SER A 104 2.15 -7.50 14.55
CA SER A 104 3.31 -7.52 15.46
C SER A 104 4.43 -8.50 15.10
N LYS A 105 4.16 -9.52 14.27
CA LYS A 105 5.06 -10.65 13.97
C LYS A 105 5.40 -10.78 12.48
N SER A 106 4.54 -10.27 11.61
CA SER A 106 4.47 -10.61 10.19
C SER A 106 4.45 -9.36 9.33
N CYS A 107 4.97 -9.49 8.11
CA CYS A 107 4.82 -8.50 7.04
C CYS A 107 4.66 -9.32 5.76
N ILE A 108 3.46 -9.30 5.19
CA ILE A 108 3.05 -10.18 4.09
C ILE A 108 2.60 -9.31 2.93
N CYS A 109 3.26 -9.48 1.78
CA CYS A 109 2.83 -8.96 0.50
C CYS A 109 2.13 -10.08 -0.26
N THR A 110 0.82 -9.95 -0.44
CA THR A 110 0.01 -10.89 -1.23
C THR A 110 -0.33 -10.25 -2.57
N ILE A 111 0.20 -10.79 -3.65
CA ILE A 111 -0.08 -10.36 -5.02
C ILE A 111 -1.34 -11.07 -5.49
N ILE A 112 -2.32 -10.33 -5.97
CA ILE A 112 -3.64 -10.86 -6.32
C ILE A 112 -3.85 -10.61 -7.81
N GLU A 113 -4.04 -11.69 -8.55
CA GLU A 113 -4.35 -11.64 -9.97
C GLU A 113 -5.71 -12.29 -10.22
N MET A 114 -6.55 -11.59 -10.97
CA MET A 114 -7.90 -12.02 -11.31
C MET A 114 -7.96 -12.42 -12.78
N LYS A 115 -8.27 -13.67 -13.05
CA LYS A 115 -8.33 -14.18 -14.43
C LYS A 115 -9.60 -14.98 -14.72
N GLY A 116 -9.89 -15.07 -16.01
CA GLY A 116 -11.04 -15.75 -16.57
C GLY A 116 -10.98 -17.28 -16.45
N LYS A 117 -11.48 -17.96 -17.48
CA LYS A 117 -11.74 -19.41 -17.44
C LYS A 117 -10.68 -20.25 -18.11
N SER A 118 -9.93 -19.69 -19.07
CA SER A 118 -9.04 -20.47 -19.93
C SER A 118 -7.71 -20.78 -19.24
N SER A 119 -7.11 -21.94 -19.54
CA SER A 119 -5.84 -22.33 -18.94
C SER A 119 -4.71 -21.37 -19.31
N ASP A 120 -4.71 -20.80 -20.51
CA ASP A 120 -3.63 -19.92 -20.98
C ASP A 120 -3.69 -18.55 -20.29
N GLU A 121 -4.90 -18.00 -20.08
CA GLU A 121 -5.09 -16.80 -19.26
C GLU A 121 -4.61 -17.01 -17.82
N LEU A 122 -4.87 -18.19 -17.24
CA LEU A 122 -4.45 -18.51 -15.89
C LEU A 122 -2.93 -18.66 -15.78
N LYS A 123 -2.27 -19.26 -16.78
CA LYS A 123 -0.81 -19.31 -16.84
C LYS A 123 -0.21 -17.92 -16.97
N HIS A 124 -0.81 -17.08 -17.81
CA HIS A 124 -0.40 -15.68 -17.91
C HIS A 124 -0.56 -14.93 -16.58
N GLY A 125 -1.64 -15.21 -15.84
CA GLY A 125 -1.85 -14.69 -14.49
C GLY A 125 -0.73 -15.09 -13.51
N ILE A 126 -0.25 -16.32 -13.57
CA ILE A 126 0.92 -16.75 -12.79
C ILE A 126 2.15 -15.92 -13.16
N GLU A 127 2.40 -15.70 -14.45
CA GLU A 127 3.54 -14.89 -14.89
C GLU A 127 3.46 -13.45 -14.38
N GLN A 128 2.27 -12.82 -14.41
CA GLN A 128 2.03 -11.49 -13.84
C GLN A 128 2.35 -11.43 -12.34
N ILE A 129 1.93 -12.45 -11.57
CA ILE A 129 2.24 -12.56 -10.14
C ILE A 129 3.76 -12.65 -9.92
N LEU A 130 4.44 -13.51 -10.68
CA LEU A 130 5.88 -13.73 -10.54
C LEU A 130 6.69 -12.49 -10.90
N GLU A 131 6.30 -11.78 -11.96
CA GLU A 131 6.97 -10.56 -12.40
C GLU A 131 6.85 -9.44 -11.36
N LEU A 132 5.64 -9.21 -10.81
CA LEU A 132 5.48 -8.22 -9.74
C LEU A 132 6.24 -8.61 -8.46
N ARG A 133 6.29 -9.90 -8.11
CA ARG A 133 7.08 -10.40 -6.97
C ARG A 133 8.55 -10.01 -7.12
N ASP A 134 9.11 -10.21 -8.31
CA ASP A 134 10.53 -9.97 -8.56
C ASP A 134 10.85 -8.47 -8.60
N ILE A 135 9.97 -7.65 -9.17
CA ILE A 135 10.05 -6.18 -9.07
C ILE A 135 10.04 -5.73 -7.60
N LEU A 136 9.06 -6.20 -6.82
CA LEU A 136 8.94 -5.83 -5.40
C LEU A 136 10.17 -6.24 -4.60
N LYS A 137 10.72 -7.43 -4.84
CA LYS A 137 11.95 -7.88 -4.17
C LYS A 137 13.14 -6.97 -4.48
N SER A 138 13.31 -6.58 -5.74
CA SER A 138 14.37 -5.64 -6.12
C SER A 138 14.17 -4.29 -5.43
N GLU A 139 13.00 -3.68 -5.60
CA GLU A 139 12.68 -2.36 -5.06
C GLU A 139 12.82 -2.29 -3.52
N ILE A 140 12.38 -3.35 -2.82
CA ILE A 140 12.56 -3.46 -1.37
C ILE A 140 14.05 -3.57 -1.01
N SER A 141 14.79 -4.43 -1.70
CA SER A 141 16.25 -4.57 -1.47
C SER A 141 16.99 -3.27 -1.77
N ASP A 142 16.51 -2.50 -2.74
CA ASP A 142 17.15 -1.28 -3.20
C ASP A 142 16.86 -0.08 -2.31
N HIS A 143 15.69 -0.02 -1.68
CA HIS A 143 15.20 1.20 -1.00
C HIS A 143 14.88 1.03 0.48
N LEU A 144 14.84 -0.20 1.01
CA LEU A 144 14.52 -0.47 2.42
C LEU A 144 15.68 -1.18 3.14
N PRO A 145 15.78 -1.02 4.48
CA PRO A 145 16.73 -1.80 5.26
C PRO A 145 16.39 -3.30 5.24
N THR A 146 17.41 -4.13 5.15
CA THR A 146 17.30 -5.60 5.06
C THR A 146 16.76 -6.29 6.32
N LYS A 147 16.49 -5.54 7.40
CA LYS A 147 16.02 -6.08 8.68
C LYS A 147 14.56 -6.54 8.64
N LEU A 148 13.73 -5.97 7.77
CA LEU A 148 12.34 -6.39 7.65
C LEU A 148 12.25 -7.73 6.89
N LYS A 149 11.84 -8.78 7.60
CA LYS A 149 11.48 -10.05 6.95
C LYS A 149 10.10 -9.89 6.31
N ILE A 150 10.10 -9.61 5.00
CA ILE A 150 8.89 -9.56 4.18
C ILE A 150 8.66 -10.94 3.56
N LYS A 151 7.42 -11.39 3.60
CA LYS A 151 6.98 -12.63 2.97
C LYS A 151 6.15 -12.30 1.74
N PHE A 152 6.39 -13.02 0.66
CA PHE A 152 5.64 -12.85 -0.59
C PHE A 152 4.83 -14.11 -0.87
N GLN A 153 3.60 -13.91 -1.31
CA GLN A 153 2.72 -14.98 -1.78
C GLN A 153 1.80 -14.45 -2.89
N GLY A 154 1.22 -15.37 -3.65
CA GLY A 154 0.28 -15.06 -4.72
C GLY A 154 -1.12 -15.60 -4.41
N ILE A 155 -2.13 -14.94 -4.94
CA ILE A 155 -3.49 -15.46 -5.07
C ILE A 155 -3.85 -15.36 -6.56
N LEU A 156 -4.18 -16.50 -7.15
CA LEU A 156 -4.80 -16.54 -8.48
C LEU A 156 -6.30 -16.70 -8.26
N LEU A 157 -7.04 -15.60 -8.39
CA LEU A 157 -8.47 -15.53 -8.15
C LEU A 157 -9.22 -15.87 -9.45
N THR A 158 -9.97 -16.97 -9.45
CA THR A 158 -10.63 -17.47 -10.66
C THR A 158 -12.08 -17.90 -10.42
N PRO A 159 -12.95 -17.88 -11.44
CA PRO A 159 -14.25 -18.55 -11.37
C PRO A 159 -14.13 -20.04 -10.99
N PHE A 160 -15.17 -20.57 -10.35
CA PHE A 160 -15.25 -22.00 -9.97
C PHE A 160 -15.17 -22.98 -11.16
N THR A 161 -15.48 -22.50 -12.36
CA THR A 161 -15.46 -23.30 -13.59
C THR A 161 -14.10 -23.30 -14.29
N SER A 162 -13.11 -22.55 -13.79
CA SER A 162 -11.81 -22.39 -14.45
C SER A 162 -10.94 -23.65 -14.30
N ARG A 163 -10.10 -23.92 -15.31
CA ARG A 163 -9.14 -25.03 -15.31
C ARG A 163 -7.81 -24.59 -14.72
N VAL A 164 -7.68 -24.69 -13.39
CA VAL A 164 -6.48 -24.26 -12.67
C VAL A 164 -5.22 -24.98 -13.19
N PRO A 165 -4.15 -24.26 -13.55
CA PRO A 165 -2.87 -24.83 -14.01
C PRO A 165 -2.07 -25.42 -12.84
N LYS A 166 -2.52 -26.55 -12.31
CA LYS A 166 -1.97 -27.16 -11.07
C LYS A 166 -0.48 -27.47 -11.15
N LYS A 167 0.03 -27.83 -12.34
CA LYS A 167 1.43 -28.19 -12.54
C LYS A 167 2.33 -26.97 -12.33
N GLU A 168 2.02 -25.87 -13.00
CA GLU A 168 2.77 -24.61 -12.93
C GLU A 168 2.76 -24.03 -11.50
N ILE A 169 1.61 -24.07 -10.82
CA ILE A 169 1.52 -23.59 -9.43
C ILE A 169 2.35 -24.49 -8.49
N ALA A 170 2.35 -25.81 -8.70
CA ALA A 170 3.16 -26.74 -7.90
C ALA A 170 4.68 -26.53 -8.12
N GLU A 171 5.09 -26.24 -9.36
CA GLU A 171 6.48 -25.92 -9.69
C GLU A 171 6.96 -24.64 -8.97
N GLU A 172 6.12 -23.61 -8.87
CA GLU A 172 6.46 -22.39 -8.09
C GLU A 172 6.46 -22.64 -6.58
N ALA A 173 5.57 -23.49 -6.08
CA ALA A 173 5.56 -23.88 -4.67
C ALA A 173 6.85 -24.61 -4.27
N LEU A 174 7.39 -25.48 -5.14
CA LEU A 174 8.69 -26.15 -4.93
C LEU A 174 9.87 -25.15 -4.87
N LYS A 175 9.74 -23.99 -5.53
CA LYS A 175 10.70 -22.88 -5.44
C LYS A 175 10.50 -22.01 -4.19
N GLY A 176 9.56 -22.37 -3.32
CA GLY A 176 9.26 -21.66 -2.09
C GLY A 176 8.33 -20.45 -2.26
N PHE A 177 7.59 -20.35 -3.36
CA PHE A 177 6.62 -19.29 -3.59
C PHE A 177 5.22 -19.87 -3.78
N ILE A 178 4.37 -19.71 -2.77
CA ILE A 178 3.00 -20.23 -2.80
C ILE A 178 2.11 -19.26 -3.57
N ILE A 179 1.51 -19.77 -4.65
CA ILE A 179 0.40 -19.14 -5.34
C ILE A 179 -0.85 -19.96 -4.99
N LEU A 180 -1.82 -19.35 -4.33
CA LEU A 180 -3.05 -20.02 -3.94
C LEU A 180 -4.14 -19.81 -5.02
N PRO A 181 -4.60 -20.87 -5.71
CA PRO A 181 -5.73 -20.74 -6.61
C PRO A 181 -7.04 -20.66 -5.80
N ILE A 182 -7.64 -19.48 -5.75
CA ILE A 182 -8.92 -19.25 -5.06
C ILE A 182 -10.03 -19.28 -6.09
N GLN A 183 -10.80 -20.38 -6.06
CA GLN A 183 -11.98 -20.55 -6.90
C GLN A 183 -13.23 -20.06 -6.17
N TYR A 184 -13.96 -19.11 -6.75
CA TYR A 184 -15.17 -18.52 -6.15
C TYR A 184 -16.33 -18.48 -7.15
N LYS A 185 -17.53 -18.14 -6.65
CA LYS A 185 -18.73 -17.97 -7.49
C LYS A 185 -18.79 -16.55 -8.07
N ASN A 186 -19.10 -15.55 -7.23
CA ASN A 186 -19.26 -14.14 -7.64
C ASN A 186 -18.51 -13.14 -6.74
N LYS A 187 -18.37 -13.46 -5.44
CA LYS A 187 -17.70 -12.62 -4.44
C LYS A 187 -16.71 -13.45 -3.64
N ALA A 188 -15.53 -12.91 -3.36
CA ALA A 188 -14.52 -13.51 -2.50
C ALA A 188 -14.25 -12.63 -1.26
N GLU A 189 -14.11 -13.28 -0.10
CA GLU A 189 -13.49 -12.70 1.09
C GLU A 189 -12.04 -13.17 1.14
N LEU A 190 -11.08 -12.24 1.15
CA LEU A 190 -9.66 -12.57 1.06
C LEU A 190 -8.88 -12.42 2.37
N TYR A 191 -9.47 -11.85 3.42
CA TYR A 191 -8.78 -11.68 4.70
C TYR A 191 -8.06 -12.94 5.21
N PRO A 192 -8.68 -14.15 5.20
CA PRO A 192 -8.03 -15.36 5.69
C PRO A 192 -6.78 -15.80 4.92
N TYR A 193 -6.54 -15.25 3.72
CA TYR A 193 -5.42 -15.61 2.84
C TYR A 193 -4.40 -14.49 2.68
N VAL A 194 -4.68 -13.28 3.18
CA VAL A 194 -3.71 -12.17 3.19
C VAL A 194 -3.12 -11.94 4.58
N SER A 195 -3.83 -12.34 5.63
CA SER A 195 -3.42 -12.16 7.03
C SER A 195 -2.49 -13.25 7.57
N LYS A 196 -2.31 -14.35 6.83
CA LYS A 196 -1.39 -15.44 7.16
C LYS A 196 -0.59 -15.89 5.94
N LEU A 197 0.46 -16.67 6.19
CA LEU A 197 1.13 -17.40 5.13
C LEU A 197 0.23 -18.52 4.62
N ASN A 198 0.05 -18.57 3.31
CA ASN A 198 -0.76 -19.58 2.67
C ASN A 198 -0.03 -20.92 2.58
N GLU A 199 -0.80 -21.98 2.74
CA GLU A 199 -0.38 -23.34 2.45
C GLU A 199 -0.99 -23.81 1.13
N TRP A 200 -0.32 -24.71 0.42
CA TRP A 200 -0.83 -25.29 -0.81
C TRP A 200 -2.22 -25.96 -0.65
N THR A 201 -2.50 -26.45 0.54
CA THR A 201 -3.74 -27.14 0.91
C THR A 201 -4.87 -26.20 1.31
N ASP A 202 -4.60 -24.90 1.47
CA ASP A 202 -5.65 -23.93 1.77
C ASP A 202 -6.72 -23.96 0.66
N LYS A 203 -7.98 -23.84 1.08
CA LYS A 203 -9.13 -23.81 0.18
C LYS A 203 -9.93 -22.56 0.45
N TYR A 204 -10.71 -22.14 -0.56
CA TYR A 204 -11.66 -21.06 -0.35
C TYR A 204 -12.70 -21.44 0.71
N ASN A 205 -12.58 -20.81 1.86
CA ASN A 205 -13.56 -20.68 2.91
C ASN A 205 -14.10 -19.25 2.92
N HIS A 206 -15.41 -19.10 2.80
CA HIS A 206 -16.08 -17.83 3.03
C HIS A 206 -16.32 -17.68 4.52
N GLN A 207 -15.70 -16.67 5.14
CA GLN A 207 -15.91 -16.35 6.55
C GLN A 207 -16.57 -14.98 6.66
N GLU A 208 -17.58 -14.88 7.52
CA GLU A 208 -18.06 -13.59 7.99
C GLU A 208 -17.06 -13.07 9.03
N ILE A 209 -16.58 -11.85 8.81
CA ILE A 209 -15.59 -11.21 9.67
C ILE A 209 -16.22 -9.92 10.17
N THR A 210 -16.09 -9.68 11.48
CA THR A 210 -16.50 -8.40 12.06
C THR A 210 -15.47 -7.34 11.70
N GLU A 211 -15.95 -6.25 11.11
CA GLU A 211 -15.10 -5.19 10.61
C GLU A 211 -14.37 -4.46 11.73
N SER A 212 -13.03 -4.41 11.64
CA SER A 212 -12.19 -3.60 12.50
C SER A 212 -12.19 -2.13 12.11
N ASN A 213 -12.02 -1.27 13.12
CA ASN A 213 -11.57 0.10 12.89
C ASN A 213 -10.16 0.09 12.28
N THR A 214 -9.89 1.08 11.44
CA THR A 214 -8.57 1.23 10.82
C THR A 214 -7.61 1.92 11.81
N LEU A 215 -6.37 1.43 11.88
CA LEU A 215 -5.32 2.09 12.66
C LEU A 215 -5.01 3.48 12.09
N PHE A 216 -4.60 4.40 12.95
CA PHE A 216 -4.29 5.78 12.57
C PHE A 216 -3.17 5.87 11.53
N ILE A 217 -2.13 5.04 11.64
CA ILE A 217 -1.07 4.95 10.64
C ILE A 217 -1.63 4.51 9.29
N GLU A 218 -2.53 3.54 9.26
CA GLU A 218 -3.13 3.08 8.01
C GLU A 218 -4.00 4.19 7.37
N GLU A 219 -4.77 4.94 8.17
CA GLU A 219 -5.53 6.10 7.68
C GLU A 219 -4.60 7.15 7.04
N ILE A 220 -3.48 7.47 7.69
CA ILE A 220 -2.48 8.41 7.17
C ILE A 220 -1.92 7.89 5.84
N LEU A 221 -1.48 6.63 5.80
CA LEU A 221 -0.86 6.03 4.62
C LEU A 221 -1.82 5.99 3.42
N THR A 222 -3.10 5.76 3.67
CA THR A 222 -4.10 5.57 2.61
C THR A 222 -4.75 6.87 2.12
N THR A 223 -4.84 7.90 2.97
CA THR A 223 -5.62 9.11 2.65
C THR A 223 -4.84 10.43 2.68
N ARG A 224 -3.69 10.48 3.35
CA ARG A 224 -3.01 11.74 3.67
C ARG A 224 -1.68 11.98 2.96
N ALA A 225 -1.25 11.08 2.06
CA ALA A 225 -0.03 11.28 1.29
C ALA A 225 -0.07 12.56 0.44
N LEU A 226 1.03 13.33 0.46
CA LEU A 226 1.21 14.51 -0.37
C LEU A 226 1.79 14.12 -1.74
N PRO A 227 1.14 14.52 -2.85
CA PRO A 227 1.62 14.23 -4.20
C PRO A 227 2.80 15.08 -4.66
N LYS A 228 3.23 16.03 -3.81
CA LYS A 228 4.40 16.89 -4.01
C LYS A 228 5.23 16.82 -2.74
N ARG A 229 6.55 16.67 -2.91
CA ARG A 229 7.49 16.72 -1.79
C ARG A 229 7.64 18.14 -1.28
N ILE A 230 7.86 18.27 0.01
CA ILE A 230 8.24 19.51 0.67
C ILE A 230 9.76 19.64 0.56
N GLN A 231 10.24 20.67 -0.14
CA GLN A 231 11.67 20.92 -0.42
C GLN A 231 12.29 21.85 0.63
N ASP A 232 12.26 21.44 1.90
CA ASP A 232 12.84 22.18 3.02
C ASP A 232 14.32 21.83 3.26
N GLU A 233 14.94 22.38 4.32
CA GLU A 233 16.30 22.00 4.72
C GLU A 233 16.41 20.50 5.03
N TYR A 234 15.36 19.90 5.59
CA TYR A 234 15.32 18.48 5.89
C TYR A 234 15.37 17.64 4.61
N TYR A 235 14.61 17.99 3.59
CA TYR A 235 14.69 17.42 2.25
C TYR A 235 16.11 17.57 1.69
N SER A 236 16.62 18.79 1.63
CA SER A 236 17.91 19.11 1.01
C SER A 236 19.08 18.35 1.66
N LYS A 237 18.99 18.10 2.97
CA LYS A 237 19.98 17.33 3.74
C LYS A 237 19.88 15.81 3.56
N ASN A 238 18.67 15.27 3.36
CA ASN A 238 18.43 13.83 3.40
C ASN A 238 18.01 13.23 2.04
N PHE A 239 17.79 14.06 1.03
CA PHE A 239 17.30 13.64 -0.28
C PHE A 239 17.80 14.61 -1.37
N SER A 240 18.84 14.24 -2.12
CA SER A 240 19.40 15.05 -3.20
C SER A 240 19.11 14.41 -4.57
N ASN A 241 18.74 15.24 -5.55
CA ASN A 241 18.24 14.79 -6.86
C ASN A 241 19.32 14.14 -7.77
N GLY A 242 20.60 14.19 -7.38
CA GLY A 242 21.72 13.90 -8.29
C GLY A 242 22.31 12.50 -8.18
N GLN A 243 22.12 11.80 -7.05
CA GLN A 243 22.73 10.50 -6.80
C GLN A 243 21.71 9.60 -6.12
N ASP A 244 20.99 8.90 -6.98
CA ASP A 244 20.07 7.81 -6.73
C ASP A 244 18.83 8.08 -5.87
N ARG A 245 17.75 7.53 -6.41
CA ARG A 245 16.50 7.19 -5.73
C ARG A 245 16.73 6.21 -4.57
N GLU A 246 17.86 6.19 -3.88
CA GLU A 246 18.35 5.18 -2.91
C GLU A 246 17.46 5.00 -1.66
N GLY A 247 16.32 5.67 -1.61
CA GLY A 247 15.39 5.62 -0.50
C GLY A 247 13.99 6.14 -0.82
N ILE A 248 13.12 6.03 0.16
CA ILE A 248 11.76 6.56 0.19
C ILE A 248 11.79 7.92 0.90
N TYR A 249 11.18 8.94 0.31
CA TYR A 249 10.89 10.23 0.94
C TYR A 249 9.44 10.64 0.63
N ILE A 250 8.57 10.53 1.63
CA ILE A 250 7.15 10.88 1.49
C ILE A 250 6.72 11.77 2.66
N ASN A 251 5.98 12.83 2.32
CA ASN A 251 5.31 13.67 3.30
C ASN A 251 3.83 13.27 3.39
N TYR A 252 3.30 13.19 4.61
CA TYR A 252 1.88 12.94 4.86
C TYR A 252 1.30 14.06 5.71
N LEU A 253 0.10 14.53 5.38
CA LEU A 253 -0.64 15.45 6.24
C LEU A 253 -1.10 14.76 7.52
N LEU A 254 -1.12 15.52 8.61
CA LEU A 254 -1.66 15.10 9.89
C LEU A 254 -3.13 15.51 10.02
N SER A 255 -3.75 15.17 11.16
CA SER A 255 -5.19 15.30 11.40
C SER A 255 -5.72 16.74 11.25
N ASN A 256 -4.85 17.73 11.43
CA ASN A 256 -5.20 19.16 11.37
C ASN A 256 -5.02 19.78 9.97
N ASP A 257 -4.68 18.99 8.95
CA ASP A 257 -4.43 19.39 7.56
C ASP A 257 -3.34 20.44 7.32
N ILE A 258 -2.67 20.89 8.39
CA ILE A 258 -1.64 21.95 8.34
C ILE A 258 -0.27 21.34 8.59
N ASN A 259 -0.17 20.52 9.63
CA ASN A 259 1.06 19.85 9.97
C ASN A 259 1.25 18.62 9.10
N HIS A 260 2.51 18.19 8.98
CA HIS A 260 2.86 16.98 8.25
C HIS A 260 3.91 16.16 9.01
N VAL A 261 3.97 14.89 8.63
CA VAL A 261 5.01 13.94 9.02
C VAL A 261 5.79 13.54 7.78
N THR A 262 7.10 13.39 7.92
CA THR A 262 7.98 12.95 6.84
C THR A 262 8.53 11.57 7.16
N LEU A 263 8.26 10.61 6.29
CA LEU A 263 8.89 9.30 6.29
C LEU A 263 10.11 9.34 5.37
N VAL A 264 11.27 8.99 5.94
CA VAL A 264 12.51 8.77 5.20
C VAL A 264 12.98 7.34 5.45
N SER A 265 13.28 6.61 4.38
CA SER A 265 13.90 5.30 4.46
C SER A 265 14.99 5.19 3.40
N ASN A 266 16.06 4.47 3.70
CA ASN A 266 17.02 3.98 2.71
C ASN A 266 17.60 2.65 3.22
N ARG A 267 18.61 2.11 2.54
CA ARG A 267 19.25 0.85 2.95
C ARG A 267 19.85 0.88 4.37
N GLN A 268 20.14 2.05 4.92
CA GLN A 268 20.83 2.21 6.21
C GLN A 268 19.87 2.46 7.37
N PHE A 269 18.81 3.25 7.16
CA PHE A 269 17.93 3.67 8.25
C PHE A 269 16.50 3.95 7.79
N ILE A 270 15.59 3.91 8.77
CA ILE A 270 14.23 4.44 8.67
C ILE A 270 14.06 5.52 9.73
N LYS A 271 13.48 6.65 9.33
CA LYS A 271 13.31 7.82 10.17
C LYS A 271 11.98 8.49 9.92
N ILE A 272 11.32 8.88 10.99
CA ILE A 272 10.08 9.66 10.99
C ILE A 272 10.38 11.03 11.57
N ASN A 273 10.30 12.08 10.74
CA ASN A 273 10.43 13.45 11.19
C ASN A 273 9.05 14.04 11.45
N ILE A 274 8.78 14.40 12.70
CA ILE A 274 7.48 14.90 13.17
C ILE A 274 7.67 15.78 14.40
N LYS A 275 6.93 16.89 14.47
CA LYS A 275 6.91 17.78 15.63
C LYS A 275 6.15 17.12 16.80
N GLU A 276 6.52 17.47 18.04
CA GLU A 276 5.78 17.02 19.22
C GLU A 276 4.30 17.39 19.10
N SER A 277 3.44 16.39 19.20
CA SER A 277 2.00 16.48 18.95
C SER A 277 1.28 15.23 19.47
N GLU A 278 -0.04 15.32 19.63
CA GLU A 278 -0.88 14.17 19.94
C GLU A 278 -0.77 13.08 18.85
N ASP A 279 -0.73 13.49 17.58
CA ASP A 279 -0.59 12.58 16.44
C ASP A 279 0.74 11.80 16.49
N LYS A 280 1.84 12.44 16.92
CA LYS A 280 3.10 11.73 17.16
C LYS A 280 2.94 10.63 18.22
N GLY A 281 2.27 10.94 19.33
CA GLY A 281 2.01 9.96 20.39
C GLY A 281 1.18 8.77 19.90
N LYS A 282 0.19 9.00 19.04
CA LYS A 282 -0.62 7.94 18.40
C LYS A 282 0.24 7.06 17.48
N ILE A 283 1.01 7.68 16.59
CA ILE A 283 1.92 6.98 15.68
C ILE A 283 2.92 6.11 16.45
N GLU A 284 3.55 6.66 17.50
CA GLU A 284 4.48 5.91 18.33
C GLU A 284 3.82 4.71 19.03
N LYS A 285 2.60 4.88 19.54
CA LYS A 285 1.85 3.81 20.20
C LYS A 285 1.54 2.67 19.23
N GLU A 286 1.06 2.98 18.03
CA GLU A 286 0.74 1.97 17.00
C GLU A 286 2.00 1.29 16.45
N LEU A 287 3.10 2.02 16.24
CA LEU A 287 4.37 1.39 15.85
C LEU A 287 4.93 0.44 16.92
N LYS A 288 4.71 0.74 18.22
CA LYS A 288 5.06 -0.17 19.32
C LYS A 288 4.17 -1.41 19.33
N LEU A 289 2.86 -1.22 19.16
CA LEU A 289 1.87 -2.30 19.07
C LEU A 289 2.20 -3.29 17.95
N LEU A 290 2.55 -2.78 16.77
CA LEU A 290 2.97 -3.56 15.60
C LEU A 290 4.43 -4.02 15.67
N ASN A 291 5.14 -3.75 16.77
CA ASN A 291 6.56 -4.05 16.97
C ASN A 291 7.47 -3.56 15.82
N LEU A 292 7.05 -2.51 15.12
CA LEU A 292 7.76 -1.99 13.95
C LEU A 292 8.99 -1.19 14.35
N ILE A 293 8.96 -0.49 15.49
CA ILE A 293 10.14 0.23 16.00
C ILE A 293 11.35 -0.70 16.09
N ASN A 294 11.17 -1.90 16.64
CA ASN A 294 12.26 -2.86 16.80
C ASN A 294 12.62 -3.57 15.50
N ARG A 295 11.62 -4.01 14.73
CA ARG A 295 11.82 -4.75 13.46
C ARG A 295 12.48 -3.89 12.38
N LEU A 296 12.24 -2.58 12.39
CA LEU A 296 12.72 -1.63 11.39
C LEU A 296 13.77 -0.65 11.92
N ALA A 297 14.07 -0.68 13.22
CA ALA A 297 14.96 0.29 13.88
C ALA A 297 14.56 1.76 13.59
N ILE A 298 13.25 2.05 13.65
CA ILE A 298 12.69 3.38 13.33
C ILE A 298 13.19 4.40 14.35
N LYS A 299 13.70 5.53 13.87
CA LYS A 299 14.08 6.67 14.70
C LYS A 299 13.12 7.84 14.49
N PHE A 300 12.78 8.53 15.57
CA PHE A 300 12.05 9.78 15.49
C PHE A 300 13.03 10.96 15.48
N SER A 301 12.70 12.02 14.73
CA SER A 301 13.32 13.34 14.89
C SER A 301 12.30 14.45 14.92
N ASN A 302 12.74 15.57 15.47
CA ASN A 302 11.98 16.81 15.56
C ASN A 302 12.77 17.95 14.91
N ASN A 303 13.36 17.70 13.73
CA ASN A 303 14.04 18.79 13.02
C ASN A 303 12.98 19.81 12.62
N GLN A 304 13.22 21.08 12.95
CA GLN A 304 12.31 22.16 12.62
C GLN A 304 12.08 22.16 11.12
N ILE A 305 10.87 21.75 10.72
CA ILE A 305 10.35 22.06 9.41
C ILE A 305 9.99 23.54 9.50
N SER A 306 10.88 24.40 9.03
CA SER A 306 10.63 25.83 8.92
C SER A 306 9.38 26.00 8.06
N ASN A 307 8.41 26.74 8.59
CA ASN A 307 7.16 26.99 7.87
C ASN A 307 7.49 27.68 6.53
N TYR A 308 6.67 27.36 5.53
CA TYR A 308 6.67 28.02 4.23
C TYR A 308 6.57 29.54 4.41
N ASP A 309 7.61 30.27 4.00
CA ASP A 309 7.47 31.65 3.54
C ASP A 309 7.01 31.58 2.07
N ASN A 310 5.73 31.93 1.85
CA ASN A 310 5.20 32.61 0.66
C ASN A 310 3.74 32.98 0.90
#